data_AF-A0A438FXY9-F1
#
_entry.id   AF-A0A438FXY9-F1
#
_cell.length_a   1.000
_cell.length_b   1.000
_cell.length_c   1.000
_cell.angle_alpha   90.00
_cell.angle_beta   90.00
_cell.angle_gamma   90.00
#
_symmetry.space_group_name_H-M   'P 1'
#
loop_
_entity.id
_entity.type
_entity.pdbx_description
1 polymer ?
#
loop_
_entity_poly.entity_id
_entity_poly.type
_entity_poly.pdbx_seq_one_letter_code
_entity_poly.pdbx_strand_id
1 'polypeptide(L)' 'MGVKTVSNEFSSPIPPKSVCKSSSHYHTKGDIELKDEDIQAGKDKALAAYKVVEDHLAANPSVCA' A
#
# COMPACT_ATOMS: atom_id res chain seq x y z
N MET A 1 -17.00 -12.72 -14.55
CA MET A 1 -16.17 -12.27 -13.42
C MET A 1 -15.08 -11.39 -13.99
N GLY A 2 -15.05 -10.10 -13.63
CA GLY A 2 -13.95 -9.22 -13.99
C GLY A 2 -12.85 -9.36 -12.96
N VAL A 3 -11.61 -9.61 -13.40
CA VAL A 3 -10.44 -9.49 -12.52
C VAL A 3 -9.69 -8.25 -12.97
N LYS A 4 -9.59 -7.26 -12.09
CA LYS A 4 -8.73 -6.09 -12.31
C LYS A 4 -7.48 -6.25 -11.46
N THR A 5 -6.33 -6.21 -12.10
CA THR A 5 -5.03 -6.21 -11.43
C THR A 5 -4.52 -4.77 -11.39
N VAL A 6 -4.20 -4.29 -10.19
CA VAL A 6 -3.59 -2.98 -9.99
C VAL A 6 -2.21 -3.19 -9.37
N SER A 7 -1.17 -2.73 -10.07
CA SER A 7 0.19 -2.75 -9.57
C SER A 7 0.59 -1.36 -9.10
N ASN A 8 1.02 -1.23 -7.84
CA ASN A 8 1.53 0.01 -7.28
C ASN A 8 2.93 -0.19 -6.70
N GLU A 9 3.83 0.72 -7.05
CA GLU A 9 5.15 0.87 -6.45
C GLU A 9 5.15 2.13 -5.57
N PHE A 10 5.67 2.01 -4.36
CA PHE A 10 5.99 3.16 -3.51
C PHE A 10 7.37 2.98 -2.89
N SER A 11 8.11 4.09 -2.77
CA SER A 11 9.42 4.11 -2.13
C SER A 11 9.33 4.82 -0.79
N SER A 12 10.09 4.29 0.16
CA SER A 12 10.20 4.89 1.50
C SER A 12 10.85 6.27 1.37
N PRO A 13 10.25 7.34 1.92
CA PRO A 13 10.83 8.67 1.87
C PRO A 13 12.04 8.81 2.80
N ILE A 14 12.19 7.89 3.75
CA ILE A 14 13.28 7.83 4.74
C ILE A 14 14.29 6.74 4.37
N PRO A 15 15.60 7.00 4.53
CA PRO A 15 16.62 5.98 4.32
C PRO A 15 16.62 4.95 5.48
N PRO A 16 17.01 3.68 5.23
CA PRO A 16 17.45 3.13 3.94
C PRO A 16 16.29 2.97 2.96
N LYS A 17 16.46 3.48 1.73
CA LYS A 17 15.40 3.51 0.70
C LYS A 17 14.96 2.09 0.34
N SER A 18 13.87 1.64 0.93
CA SER A 18 13.18 0.41 0.53
C SER A 18 12.14 0.75 -0.53
N VAL A 19 12.13 -0.02 -1.63
CA VAL A 19 11.09 0.04 -2.66
C VAL A 19 10.10 -1.09 -2.38
N CYS A 20 8.89 -0.71 -1.95
CA CYS A 20 7.81 -1.65 -1.72
C CYS A 20 6.94 -1.73 -2.98
N LYS A 21 6.91 -2.90 -3.59
CA LYS A 21 5.99 -3.22 -4.69
C LYS A 21 4.79 -3.95 -4.12
N SER A 22 3.62 -3.38 -4.32
CA SER A 22 2.33 -3.97 -3.92
C SER A 22 1.51 -4.24 -5.17
N SER A 23 1.07 -5.49 -5.37
CA SER A 23 0.11 -5.87 -6.40
C SER A 23 -1.21 -6.21 -5.73
N SER A 24 -2.27 -5.49 -6.07
CA SER A 24 -3.61 -5.72 -5.55
C SER A 24 -4.48 -6.32 -6.65
N HIS A 25 -4.98 -7.53 -6.40
CA HIS A 25 -5.88 -8.24 -7.30
C HIS A 25 -7.32 -8.06 -6.80
N TYR A 26 -8.12 -7.33 -7.56
CA TYR A 26 -9.51 -7.06 -7.22
C TYR A 26 -10.43 -8.01 -7.99
N HIS A 27 -11.08 -8.89 -7.25
CA HIS A 27 -12.05 -9.85 -7.77
C HIS A 27 -13.46 -9.30 -7.57
N THR A 28 -14.06 -8.76 -8.62
CA THR A 28 -15.42 -8.24 -8.56
C THR A 28 -16.44 -9.33 -8.94
N LYS A 29 -17.49 -9.45 -8.12
CA LYS A 29 -18.62 -10.35 -8.38
C LYS A 29 -19.80 -9.52 -8.90
N GLY A 30 -20.31 -9.86 -10.09
CA GLY A 30 -21.36 -9.08 -10.76
C GLY A 30 -20.80 -7.86 -11.52
N ASP A 31 -21.65 -6.86 -11.74
CA ASP A 31 -21.34 -5.62 -12.48
C ASP A 31 -20.75 -4.54 -11.55
N ILE A 32 -19.81 -4.94 -10.69
CA ILE A 32 -19.14 -3.99 -9.80
C ILE A 32 -17.95 -3.40 -10.56
N GLU A 33 -18.09 -2.13 -10.92
CA GLU A 33 -17.03 -1.36 -11.54
C GLU A 33 -16.11 -0.80 -10.44
N LEU A 34 -14.87 -1.28 -10.41
CA LEU A 34 -13.85 -0.73 -9.51
C LEU A 34 -13.46 0.67 -10.01
N LYS A 35 -13.73 1.69 -9.18
CA LYS A 35 -13.38 3.08 -9.48
C LYS A 35 -11.94 3.38 -9.09
N ASP A 36 -11.27 4.20 -9.88
CA ASP A 36 -9.90 4.66 -9.61
C ASP A 36 -9.78 5.42 -8.27
N GLU A 37 -10.84 6.12 -7.85
CA GLU A 37 -10.88 6.79 -6.53
C GLU A 37 -10.76 5.80 -5.37
N ASP A 38 -11.48 4.67 -5.43
CA ASP A 38 -11.42 3.62 -4.39
C ASP A 38 -10.04 2.95 -4.37
N ILE A 39 -9.43 2.73 -5.54
CA ILE A 39 -8.06 2.21 -5.66
C ILE A 39 -7.06 3.17 -5.02
N GLN A 40 -7.20 4.47 -5.32
CA GLN A 40 -6.30 5.50 -4.82
C GLN A 40 -6.47 5.72 -3.31
N ALA A 41 -7.70 5.68 -2.79
CA ALA A 41 -7.97 5.72 -1.36
C ALA A 41 -7.39 4.50 -0.63
N GLY A 42 -7.48 3.30 -1.22
CA GLY A 42 -6.85 2.09 -0.70
C GLY A 42 -5.33 2.20 -0.64
N LYS A 43 -4.71 2.75 -1.69
CA LYS A 43 -3.28 3.02 -1.74
C LYS A 43 -2.83 4.03 -0.68
N ASP A 44 -3.56 5.14 -0.54
CA ASP A 44 -3.23 6.19 0.45
C ASP A 44 -3.30 5.65 1.88
N LYS A 45 -4.33 4.85 2.18
CA LYS A 45 -4.47 4.17 3.46
C LYS A 45 -3.32 3.21 3.76
N ALA A 46 -2.86 2.45 2.76
CA ALA A 46 -1.70 1.56 2.92
C ALA A 46 -0.41 2.36 3.17
N LEU A 47 -0.21 3.47 2.45
CA LEU A 47 0.95 4.34 2.63
C LEU A 47 0.93 5.03 4.01
N ALA A 48 -0.23 5.47 4.48
CA ALA A 48 -0.41 6.06 5.79
C ALA A 48 -0.07 5.05 6.90
N ALA A 49 -0.54 3.81 6.79
CA ALA A 49 -0.20 2.74 7.73
C ALA A 49 1.30 2.43 7.70
N TYR A 50 1.92 2.37 6.51
CA TYR A 50 3.35 2.19 6.35
C TYR A 50 4.14 3.28 7.08
N LYS A 51 3.75 4.55 6.88
CA LYS A 51 4.42 5.69 7.52
C LYS A 51 4.30 5.68 9.04
N VAL A 52 3.15 5.27 9.60
CA VAL A 52 2.99 5.13 11.06
C VAL A 52 3.91 4.05 11.62
N VAL A 53 4.03 2.92 10.91
CA VAL A 53 4.92 1.83 11.31
C VAL A 53 6.39 2.29 11.19
N GLU A 54 6.77 2.93 10.08
CA GLU A 54 8.13 3.47 9.92
C GLU A 54 8.48 4.49 11.01
N ASP A 55 7.58 5.43 11.33
CA ASP A 55 7.81 6.43 12.38
C ASP A 55 7.96 5.78 13.76
N HIS A 56 7.14 4.76 14.04
CA HIS A 56 7.22 3.98 15.27
C HIS A 56 8.53 3.19 15.39
N LEU A 57 8.98 2.55 14.30
CA LEU A 57 10.26 1.82 14.27
C LEU A 57 11.45 2.79 14.34
N ALA A 58 11.38 3.94 13.67
CA ALA A 58 12.41 4.96 13.70
C ALA A 58 12.58 5.55 15.11
N ALA A 59 11.48 5.75 15.85
CA ALA A 59 11.50 6.18 17.24
C ALA A 59 11.96 5.07 18.21
N ASN A 60 11.80 3.80 17.83
CA ASN A 60 12.11 2.65 18.70
C ASN A 60 13.00 1.61 17.97
N PRO A 61 14.28 1.91 17.75
CA PRO A 61 15.21 1.05 17.00
C PRO A 61 15.50 -0.32 17.64
N SER A 62 15.00 -0.59 18.85
CA SER A 62 15.10 -1.88 19.54
C SER A 62 13.90 -2.81 19.35
N VAL A 63 12.80 -2.35 18.71
CA VAL A 63 11.56 -3.14 18.55
C VAL A 63 11.67 -4.19 17.45
N CYS A 64 12.49 -3.94 16.44
CA CYS A 64 12.84 -4.91 15.40
C CYS A 64 14.36 -4.97 15.30
N ALA A 65 15.01 -5.53 16.32
CA ALA A 65 16.44 -5.85 16.33
C ALA A 65 16.64 -7.37 16.22
#